data_AF-A0A3D1SQM4-F1
#
_entry.id   AF-A0A3D1SQM4-F1
#
_cell.length_a   1.000
_cell.length_b   1.000
_cell.length_c   1.000
_cell.angle_alpha   90.00
_cell.angle_beta   90.00
_cell.angle_gamma   90.00
#
_symmetry.space_group_name_H-M   'P 1'
#
loop_
_entity.id
_entity.type
_entity.pdbx_description
1 polymer ?
#
loop_
_entity_poly.entity_id
_entity_poly.type
_entity_poly.pdbx_seq_one_letter_code
_entity_poly.pdbx_strand_id
1 'polypeptide(L)'
;MDYDDEISNISLEIGSDELLSDDNLRLPESANILVRTHAVQAWLARRQEEHTLEVGEAALALQQVMTQEPQATRLRRRQRETLQLQIDKQLQRLAETQQRLEGYLEAQALLEDCITHTSGERVLVEYYLALEDLVHNIIHDSEAKPRLQALFDVQHRIEHVGAPNEED
;
A
#
# COMPACT_ATOMS: atom_id res chain seq x y z
N MET A 1 31.11 -20.29 36.65
CA MET A 1 29.73 -19.96 36.23
C MET A 1 29.91 -18.73 35.38
N ASP A 2 30.09 -18.95 34.09
CA ASP A 2 30.40 -17.95 33.06
C ASP A 2 29.18 -17.96 32.14
N TYR A 3 28.27 -17.01 32.35
CA TYR A 3 26.96 -16.95 31.69
C TYR A 3 26.72 -15.51 31.22
N ASP A 4 27.67 -14.93 30.48
CA ASP A 4 27.54 -13.50 30.15
C ASP A 4 27.95 -13.10 28.72
N ASP A 5 28.00 -14.00 27.73
CA ASP A 5 28.43 -13.58 26.38
C ASP A 5 27.81 -14.32 25.18
N GLU A 6 26.59 -14.85 25.30
CA GLU A 6 25.91 -15.54 24.17
C GLU A 6 24.62 -14.88 23.66
N ILE A 7 24.25 -13.67 24.11
CA ILE A 7 23.04 -12.98 23.61
C ILE A 7 23.35 -11.97 22.48
N SER A 8 24.63 -11.70 22.20
CA SER A 8 25.04 -10.55 21.36
C SER A 8 25.15 -10.82 19.85
N ASN A 9 24.65 -11.95 19.32
CA ASN A 9 24.73 -12.24 17.88
C ASN A 9 23.49 -12.97 17.35
N ILE A 10 22.29 -12.45 17.64
CA ILE A 10 21.17 -12.68 16.72
C ILE A 10 21.41 -11.72 15.57
N SER A 11 22.16 -12.17 14.55
CA SER A 11 22.14 -11.51 13.25
C SER A 11 20.68 -11.51 12.79
N LEU A 12 20.03 -10.34 12.85
CA LEU A 12 18.75 -10.12 12.19
C LEU A 12 19.00 -10.36 10.70
N GLU A 13 18.73 -11.58 10.25
CA GLU A 13 18.77 -11.96 8.85
C GLU A 13 17.57 -11.27 8.18
N ILE A 14 17.78 -10.02 7.76
CA ILE A 14 16.78 -9.26 7.02
C ILE A 14 16.64 -9.93 5.66
N GLY A 15 15.44 -10.42 5.36
CA GLY A 15 15.16 -11.07 4.09
C GLY A 15 15.39 -10.12 2.90
N SER A 16 15.77 -10.67 1.75
CA SER A 16 15.97 -9.89 0.52
C SER A 16 14.74 -9.05 0.16
N ASP A 17 13.54 -9.57 0.40
CA ASP A 17 12.28 -8.89 0.10
C ASP A 17 12.09 -7.66 0.98
N GLU A 18 12.50 -7.74 2.24
CA GLU A 18 12.41 -6.63 3.18
C GLU A 18 13.34 -5.49 2.77
N LEU A 19 14.57 -5.80 2.34
CA LEU A 19 15.49 -4.82 1.77
C LEU A 19 14.96 -4.19 0.47
N LEU A 20 14.35 -5.01 -0.40
CA LEU A 20 13.85 -4.56 -1.70
C LEU A 20 12.53 -3.77 -1.60
N SER A 21 11.82 -3.89 -0.48
CA SER A 21 10.57 -3.18 -0.20
C SER A 21 10.76 -1.76 0.34
N ASP A 22 11.99 -1.31 0.62
CA ASP A 22 12.23 0.02 1.19
C ASP A 22 11.79 1.13 0.21
N ASP A 23 11.02 2.09 0.73
CA ASP A 23 10.53 3.27 0.01
C ASP A 23 11.66 4.09 -0.60
N ASN A 24 12.80 4.17 0.07
CA ASN A 24 13.95 4.95 -0.36
C ASN A 24 14.95 4.13 -1.18
N LEU A 25 14.63 2.87 -1.49
CA LEU A 25 15.48 2.02 -2.29
C LEU A 25 15.70 2.63 -3.67
N ARG A 26 16.95 2.96 -3.96
CA ARG A 26 17.43 3.27 -5.31
C ARG A 26 18.32 2.17 -5.81
N LEU A 27 18.08 1.75 -7.05
CA LEU A 27 18.90 0.75 -7.72
C LEU A 27 19.85 1.42 -8.71
N PRO A 28 21.12 0.98 -8.79
CA PRO A 28 22.08 1.53 -9.75
C PRO A 28 21.61 1.27 -11.19
N GLU A 29 22.06 2.09 -12.14
CA GLU A 29 21.76 1.93 -13.57
C GLU A 29 22.00 0.52 -14.10
N SER A 30 23.11 -0.09 -13.66
CA SER A 30 23.50 -1.45 -14.05
C SER A 30 22.65 -2.57 -13.43
N ALA A 31 21.68 -2.24 -12.55
CA ALA A 31 20.80 -3.23 -11.95
C ALA A 31 19.96 -3.94 -13.02
N ASN A 32 20.00 -5.27 -12.97
CA ASN A 32 19.24 -6.13 -13.87
C ASN A 32 17.74 -5.82 -13.75
N ILE A 33 17.03 -5.81 -14.89
CA ILE A 33 15.59 -5.57 -14.95
C ILE A 33 14.80 -6.50 -14.01
N LEU A 34 15.23 -7.75 -13.83
CA LEU A 34 14.59 -8.68 -12.88
C LEU A 34 14.66 -8.17 -11.44
N VAL A 35 15.77 -7.56 -11.03
CA VAL A 35 15.93 -7.00 -9.68
C VAL A 35 15.04 -5.77 -9.52
N ARG A 36 14.93 -4.93 -10.55
CA ARG A 36 14.03 -3.77 -10.55
C ARG A 36 12.57 -4.20 -10.45
N THR A 37 12.16 -5.18 -11.25
CA THR A 37 10.81 -5.77 -11.20
C THR A 37 10.53 -6.36 -9.82
N HIS A 38 11.48 -7.11 -9.26
CA HIS A 38 11.34 -7.70 -7.93
C HIS A 38 11.25 -6.64 -6.83
N ALA A 39 11.97 -5.52 -6.95
CA ALA A 39 11.88 -4.41 -6.01
C ALA A 39 10.52 -3.70 -6.04
N VAL A 40 9.88 -3.62 -7.22
CA VAL A 40 8.50 -3.14 -7.34
C VAL A 40 7.52 -4.15 -6.73
N GLN A 41 7.68 -5.45 -7.01
CA GLN A 41 6.84 -6.51 -6.44
C GLN A 41 6.92 -6.58 -4.91
N ALA A 42 8.13 -6.58 -4.34
CA ALA A 42 8.35 -6.62 -2.90
C ALA A 42 7.74 -5.38 -2.22
N TRP A 43 7.90 -4.20 -2.83
CA TRP A 43 7.28 -2.97 -2.35
C TRP A 43 5.75 -3.03 -2.40
N LEU A 44 5.16 -3.50 -3.51
CA LEU A 44 3.71 -3.67 -3.64
C LEU A 44 3.15 -4.66 -2.62
N ALA A 45 3.82 -5.80 -2.42
CA ALA A 45 3.42 -6.80 -1.45
C ALA A 45 3.39 -6.22 -0.03
N ARG A 46 4.43 -5.47 0.35
CA ARG A 46 4.48 -4.76 1.62
C ARG A 46 3.36 -3.73 1.76
N ARG A 47 3.10 -2.91 0.73
CA ARG A 47 2.00 -1.92 0.75
C ARG A 47 0.64 -2.57 0.90
N GLN A 48 0.41 -3.71 0.25
CA GLN A 48 -0.83 -4.47 0.40
C GLN A 48 -0.99 -5.00 1.82
N GLU A 49 0.08 -5.52 2.43
CA GLU A 49 0.03 -6.00 3.82
C GLU A 49 -0.26 -4.86 4.79
N GLU A 50 0.48 -3.74 4.68
CA GLU A 50 0.27 -2.53 5.48
C GLU A 50 -1.19 -2.05 5.39
N HIS A 51 -1.74 -1.90 4.18
CA HIS A 51 -3.11 -1.42 4.01
C HIS A 51 -4.18 -2.46 4.34
N THR A 52 -3.88 -3.76 4.25
CA THR A 52 -4.77 -4.81 4.76
C THR A 52 -4.94 -4.70 6.28
N LEU A 53 -3.84 -4.44 7.00
CA LEU A 53 -3.89 -4.17 8.44
C LEU A 53 -4.68 -2.89 8.73
N GLU A 54 -4.44 -1.80 8.00
CA GLU A 54 -5.19 -0.54 8.17
C GLU A 54 -6.71 -0.71 7.97
N VAL A 55 -7.13 -1.49 6.97
CA VAL A 55 -8.54 -1.84 6.76
C VAL A 55 -9.09 -2.60 7.97
N GLY A 56 -8.33 -3.56 8.50
CA GLY A 56 -8.69 -4.29 9.72
C GLY A 56 -8.85 -3.38 10.94
N GLU A 57 -7.92 -2.44 11.14
CA GLU A 57 -7.97 -1.45 12.21
C GLU A 57 -9.16 -0.50 12.06
N ALA A 58 -9.44 -0.02 10.84
CA ALA A 58 -10.60 0.83 10.57
C ALA A 58 -11.92 0.10 10.82
N ALA A 59 -12.02 -1.16 10.42
CA ALA A 59 -13.18 -2.01 10.68
C ALA A 59 -13.39 -2.26 12.18
N LEU A 60 -12.30 -2.53 12.92
CA LEU A 60 -12.35 -2.69 14.37
C LEU A 60 -12.79 -1.40 15.07
N ALA A 61 -12.26 -0.25 14.64
CA ALA A 61 -12.65 1.05 15.19
C ALA A 61 -14.15 1.36 14.97
N LEU A 62 -14.68 1.05 13.79
CA LEU A 62 -16.11 1.14 13.51
C LEU A 62 -16.93 0.24 14.43
N GLN A 63 -16.53 -1.04 14.57
CA GLN A 63 -17.19 -1.99 15.46
C GLN A 63 -17.23 -1.50 16.91
N GLN A 64 -16.13 -0.92 17.41
CA GLN A 64 -16.06 -0.37 18.77
C GLN A 64 -17.06 0.77 18.97
N VAL A 65 -17.19 1.68 18.00
CA VAL A 65 -18.18 2.78 18.08
C VAL A 65 -19.61 2.24 18.06
N MET A 66 -19.90 1.24 17.22
CA MET A 66 -21.23 0.61 17.17
C MET A 66 -21.55 -0.20 18.45
N THR A 67 -20.55 -0.82 19.06
CA THR A 67 -20.73 -1.60 20.31
C THR A 67 -20.88 -0.70 21.53
N GLN A 68 -20.31 0.51 21.49
CA GLN A 68 -20.49 1.54 22.52
C GLN A 68 -21.90 2.15 22.51
N GLU A 69 -22.77 1.80 21.54
CA GLU A 69 -24.16 2.18 21.55
C GLU A 69 -24.83 1.62 22.82
N PRO A 70 -25.17 2.46 23.81
CA PRO A 70 -25.65 1.96 25.08
C PRO A 70 -27.03 1.32 24.87
N GLN A 71 -27.12 0.01 25.11
CA GLN A 71 -28.38 -0.75 25.06
C GLN A 71 -29.43 -0.30 26.10
N ALA A 72 -29.15 0.73 26.90
CA ALA A 72 -30.04 1.20 27.94
C ALA A 72 -30.19 2.73 27.91
N THR A 73 -31.45 3.17 27.83
CA THR A 73 -31.96 4.52 28.09
C THR A 73 -31.66 5.62 27.06
N ARG A 74 -32.71 5.97 26.29
CA ARG A 74 -32.91 7.18 25.46
C ARG A 74 -31.77 8.22 25.54
N LEU A 75 -30.79 8.10 24.66
CA LEU A 75 -29.80 9.16 24.41
C LEU A 75 -30.51 10.49 24.11
N ARG A 76 -29.99 11.59 24.66
CA ARG A 76 -30.45 12.93 24.31
C ARG A 76 -30.15 13.20 22.84
N ARG A 77 -30.99 13.97 22.14
CA ARG A 77 -30.85 14.27 20.70
C ARG A 77 -29.42 14.65 20.29
N ARG A 78 -28.76 15.53 21.04
CA ARG A 78 -27.36 15.93 20.77
C ARG A 78 -26.36 14.76 20.85
N GLN A 79 -26.54 13.84 21.79
CA GLN A 79 -25.67 12.67 21.93
C GLN A 79 -25.85 11.70 20.76
N ARG A 80 -27.08 11.57 20.24
CA ARG A 80 -27.35 10.79 19.02
C ARG A 80 -26.70 11.41 17.80
N GLU A 81 -26.81 12.73 17.64
CA GLU A 81 -26.17 13.47 16.55
C GLU A 81 -24.64 13.32 16.61
N THR A 82 -24.04 13.38 17.80
CA THR A 82 -22.59 13.14 17.97
C THR A 82 -22.19 11.70 17.64
N LEU A 83 -22.95 10.71 18.10
CA LEU A 83 -22.67 9.30 17.80
C LEU A 83 -22.78 9.02 16.29
N GLN A 84 -23.81 9.55 15.63
CA GLN A 84 -23.99 9.40 14.18
C GLN A 84 -22.80 9.99 13.42
N LEU A 85 -22.37 11.20 13.77
CA LEU A 85 -21.19 11.82 13.15
C LEU A 85 -19.91 10.99 13.34
N GLN A 86 -19.77 10.31 14.49
CA GLN A 86 -18.65 9.40 14.73
C GLN A 86 -18.73 8.16 13.85
N ILE A 87 -19.91 7.55 13.73
CA ILE A 87 -20.15 6.40 12.85
C ILE A 87 -19.86 6.77 11.39
N ASP A 88 -20.43 7.87 10.91
CA ASP A 88 -20.24 8.35 9.54
C ASP A 88 -18.76 8.59 9.23
N LYS A 89 -18.01 9.17 10.18
CA LYS A 89 -16.56 9.35 10.06
C LYS A 89 -15.79 8.02 9.97
N GLN A 90 -16.15 7.02 10.78
CA GLN A 90 -15.47 5.72 10.72
C GLN A 90 -15.82 4.95 9.44
N LEU A 91 -17.06 5.04 8.97
CA LEU A 91 -17.48 4.48 7.68
C LEU A 91 -16.70 5.10 6.52
N GLN A 92 -16.55 6.44 6.52
CA GLN A 92 -15.74 7.12 5.52
C GLN A 92 -14.28 6.65 5.57
N ARG A 93 -13.67 6.59 6.76
CA ARG A 93 -12.29 6.11 6.92
C ARG A 93 -12.11 4.69 6.39
N LEU A 94 -13.03 3.78 6.72
CA LEU A 94 -12.99 2.40 6.23
C LEU A 94 -13.06 2.36 4.70
N ALA A 95 -14.00 3.10 4.10
CA ALA A 95 -14.13 3.19 2.65
C ALA A 95 -12.85 3.72 1.98
N GLU A 96 -12.24 4.77 2.52
CA GLU A 96 -10.98 5.34 2.01
C GLU A 96 -9.83 4.33 2.07
N THR A 97 -9.68 3.60 3.19
CA THR A 97 -8.65 2.56 3.32
C THR A 97 -8.88 1.38 2.37
N GLN A 98 -10.14 0.99 2.15
CA GLN A 98 -10.49 -0.08 1.20
C GLN A 98 -10.16 0.31 -0.24
N GLN A 99 -10.47 1.54 -0.63
CA GLN A 99 -10.15 2.06 -1.96
C GLN A 99 -8.64 2.15 -2.21
N ARG A 100 -7.84 2.52 -1.20
CA ARG A 100 -6.37 2.47 -1.31
C ARG A 100 -5.87 1.05 -1.56
N LEU A 101 -6.36 0.10 -0.76
CA LEU A 101 -5.99 -1.31 -0.91
C LEU A 101 -6.38 -1.83 -2.30
N GLU A 102 -7.57 -1.49 -2.79
CA GLU A 102 -8.02 -1.82 -4.15
C GLU A 102 -7.04 -1.30 -5.21
N GLY A 103 -6.57 -0.05 -5.09
CA GLY A 103 -5.57 0.51 -6.00
C GLY A 103 -4.27 -0.29 -6.03
N TYR A 104 -3.76 -0.71 -4.86
CA TYR A 104 -2.55 -1.55 -4.80
C TYR A 104 -2.77 -2.96 -5.36
N LEU A 105 -3.94 -3.56 -5.15
CA LEU A 105 -4.29 -4.88 -5.69
C LEU A 105 -4.42 -4.84 -7.23
N GLU A 106 -5.03 -3.80 -7.76
CA GLU A 106 -5.12 -3.59 -9.21
C GLU A 106 -3.74 -3.38 -9.84
N ALA A 107 -2.91 -2.55 -9.20
CA ALA A 107 -1.54 -2.33 -9.65
C ALA A 107 -0.74 -3.64 -9.68
N GLN A 108 -0.92 -4.52 -8.68
CA GLN A 108 -0.27 -5.83 -8.65
C GLN A 108 -0.77 -6.75 -9.75
N ALA A 109 -2.08 -6.85 -9.96
CA ALA A 109 -2.65 -7.67 -11.03
C ALA A 109 -2.13 -7.23 -12.42
N LEU A 110 -2.06 -5.91 -12.64
CA LEU A 110 -1.52 -5.33 -13.87
C LEU A 110 -0.02 -5.66 -14.06
N LEU A 111 0.76 -5.67 -12.97
CA LEU A 111 2.17 -6.05 -13.03
C LEU A 111 2.34 -7.52 -13.40
N GLU A 112 1.55 -8.41 -12.80
CA GLU A 112 1.55 -9.84 -13.10
C GLU A 112 1.17 -10.12 -14.57
N ASP A 113 0.19 -9.38 -15.09
CA ASP A 113 -0.17 -9.43 -16.50
C ASP A 113 0.99 -8.99 -17.40
N CYS A 114 1.67 -7.88 -17.07
CA CYS A 114 2.85 -7.43 -17.81
C CYS A 114 4.01 -8.43 -17.75
N ILE A 115 4.29 -9.02 -16.60
CA ILE A 115 5.33 -10.05 -16.44
C ILE A 115 5.02 -11.28 -17.31
N THR A 116 3.74 -11.64 -17.42
CA THR A 116 3.30 -12.82 -18.17
C THR A 116 3.35 -12.60 -19.69
N HIS A 117 3.01 -11.39 -20.16
CA HIS A 117 2.78 -11.12 -21.59
C HIS A 117 3.88 -10.28 -22.27
N THR A 118 4.81 -9.70 -21.52
CA THR A 118 5.88 -8.84 -22.05
C THR A 118 7.26 -9.46 -21.84
N SER A 119 8.16 -9.26 -22.81
CA SER A 119 9.56 -9.70 -22.71
C SER A 119 10.35 -8.84 -21.70
N GLY A 120 11.21 -9.51 -20.93
CA GLY A 120 11.82 -9.02 -19.69
C GLY A 120 12.26 -7.55 -19.66
N GLU A 121 13.02 -7.07 -20.66
CA GLU A 121 13.57 -5.71 -20.67
C GLU A 121 12.50 -4.59 -20.75
N ARG A 122 11.30 -4.91 -21.26
CA ARG A 122 10.22 -3.93 -21.43
C ARG A 122 9.15 -4.00 -20.35
N VAL A 123 9.20 -4.98 -19.44
CA VAL A 123 8.12 -5.24 -18.47
C VAL A 123 7.75 -3.98 -17.68
N LEU A 124 8.72 -3.26 -17.12
CA LEU A 124 8.44 -2.06 -16.32
C LEU A 124 7.94 -0.87 -17.16
N VAL A 125 8.36 -0.78 -18.42
CA VAL A 125 7.89 0.28 -19.34
C VAL A 125 6.44 0.03 -19.72
N GLU A 126 6.10 -1.19 -20.14
CA GLU A 126 4.72 -1.54 -20.47
C GLU A 126 3.81 -1.45 -19.24
N TYR A 127 4.33 -1.83 -18.07
CA TYR A 127 3.62 -1.69 -16.79
C TYR A 127 3.32 -0.23 -16.45
N TYR A 128 4.30 0.67 -16.61
CA TYR A 128 4.11 2.10 -16.39
C TYR A 128 3.04 2.68 -17.33
N LEU A 129 3.09 2.35 -18.62
CA LEU A 129 2.11 2.82 -19.61
C LEU A 129 0.69 2.30 -19.30
N ALA A 130 0.57 1.03 -18.91
CA ALA A 130 -0.70 0.45 -18.53
C ALA A 130 -1.28 1.10 -17.25
N LEU A 131 -0.42 1.47 -16.29
CA LEU A 131 -0.83 2.26 -15.12
C LEU A 131 -1.26 3.68 -15.50
N GLU A 132 -0.55 4.32 -16.42
CA GLU A 132 -0.90 5.67 -16.91
C GLU A 132 -2.29 5.68 -17.58
N ASP A 133 -2.58 4.68 -18.41
CA ASP A 133 -3.90 4.48 -19.02
C ASP A 133 -4.99 4.27 -17.95
N LEU A 134 -4.71 3.43 -16.93
CA LEU A 134 -5.63 3.18 -15.82
C LEU A 134 -5.92 4.46 -15.03
N VAL A 135 -4.88 5.21 -14.65
CA VAL A 135 -4.99 6.50 -13.96
C VAL A 135 -5.80 7.50 -14.77
N HIS A 136 -5.55 7.59 -16.08
CA HIS A 136 -6.28 8.49 -16.96
C HIS A 136 -7.79 8.18 -17.01
N ASN A 137 -8.16 6.90 -16.98
CA ASN A 137 -9.55 6.48 -16.97
C ASN A 137 -10.28 6.79 -15.65
N ILE A 138 -9.55 6.84 -14.53
CA ILE A 138 -10.12 7.02 -13.20
C ILE A 138 -10.09 8.48 -12.73
N ILE A 139 -9.24 9.34 -13.32
CA ILE A 139 -8.99 10.71 -12.82
C ILE A 139 -10.24 11.60 -12.73
N HIS A 140 -11.28 11.29 -13.50
CA HIS A 140 -12.54 12.02 -13.50
C HIS A 140 -13.55 11.52 -12.45
N ASP A 141 -13.28 10.40 -11.79
CA ASP A 141 -14.09 9.88 -10.71
C ASP A 141 -13.66 10.49 -9.37
N SER A 142 -14.48 11.43 -8.87
CA SER A 142 -14.21 12.13 -7.62
C SER A 142 -14.29 11.24 -6.38
N GLU A 143 -14.96 10.08 -6.46
CA GLU A 143 -15.10 9.12 -5.37
C GLU A 143 -13.90 8.16 -5.30
N ALA A 144 -13.09 8.07 -6.35
CA ALA A 144 -11.93 7.18 -6.44
C ALA A 144 -10.61 7.82 -5.99
N LYS A 145 -10.62 8.97 -5.31
CA LYS A 145 -9.39 9.69 -4.92
C LYS A 145 -8.37 8.85 -4.13
N PRO A 146 -8.78 8.05 -3.11
CA PRO A 146 -7.83 7.23 -2.36
C PRO A 146 -7.22 6.12 -3.22
N ARG A 147 -8.01 5.50 -4.10
CA ARG A 147 -7.52 4.53 -5.10
C ARG A 147 -6.53 5.16 -6.07
N LEU A 148 -6.86 6.34 -6.60
CA LEU A 148 -6.01 7.12 -7.50
C LEU A 148 -4.67 7.48 -6.84
N GLN A 149 -4.70 7.85 -5.55
CA GLN A 149 -3.49 8.12 -4.78
C GLN A 149 -2.57 6.89 -4.72
N ALA A 150 -3.12 5.70 -4.42
CA ALA A 150 -2.34 4.47 -4.40
C ALA A 150 -1.68 4.19 -5.77
N LEU A 151 -2.40 4.40 -6.88
CA LEU A 151 -1.86 4.24 -8.23
C LEU A 151 -0.72 5.22 -8.54
N PHE A 152 -0.83 6.48 -8.11
CA PHE A 152 0.26 7.46 -8.22
C PHE A 152 1.48 7.06 -7.38
N ASP A 153 1.27 6.51 -6.19
CA ASP A 153 2.37 6.01 -5.36
C ASP A 153 3.13 4.88 -6.08
N VAL A 154 2.42 4.01 -6.81
CA VAL A 154 3.04 2.97 -7.64
C VAL A 154 3.81 3.57 -8.83
N GLN A 155 3.25 4.54 -9.54
CA GLN A 155 3.96 5.21 -10.64
C GLN A 155 5.26 5.84 -10.15
N HIS A 156 5.20 6.57 -9.04
CA HIS A 156 6.39 7.15 -8.41
C HIS A 156 7.40 6.08 -8.00
N ARG A 157 6.94 4.92 -7.49
CA ARG A 157 7.84 3.80 -7.18
C ARG A 157 8.57 3.29 -8.42
N ILE A 158 7.87 3.10 -9.53
CA ILE A 158 8.48 2.62 -10.79
C ILE A 158 9.51 3.62 -11.29
N GLU A 159 9.20 4.91 -11.25
CA GLU A 159 10.15 5.97 -11.61
C GLU A 159 11.38 5.96 -10.70
N HIS A 160 11.19 5.81 -9.38
CA HIS A 160 12.28 5.82 -8.41
C HIS A 160 13.23 4.62 -8.56
N VAL A 161 12.68 3.47 -8.91
CA VAL A 161 13.44 2.23 -9.12
C VAL A 161 13.92 2.10 -10.58
N GLY A 162 13.38 2.90 -11.51
CA GLY A 162 13.69 2.91 -12.93
C GLY A 162 14.64 4.02 -13.38
N ALA A 163 14.70 5.13 -12.64
CA ALA A 163 15.51 6.29 -13.00
C ALA A 163 17.03 5.97 -12.93
N PRO A 164 17.82 6.42 -13.92
CA PRO A 164 19.27 6.44 -13.82
C PRO A 164 19.72 7.33 -12.65
N ASN A 165 20.86 7.00 -12.06
CA ASN A 165 21.43 7.86 -11.02
C ASN A 165 21.90 9.15 -11.70
N GLU A 166 21.19 10.26 -11.51
CA GLU A 166 21.85 11.57 -11.58
C GLU A 166 22.74 11.66 -10.33
N GLU A 167 23.95 11.09 -10.42
CA GLU A 167 25.04 11.36 -9.47
C GLU A 167 25.44 12.84 -9.59
N ASP A 168 25.33 13.58 -8.49
CA ASP A 168 26.13 14.78 -8.22
C ASP A 168 27.60 14.41 -8.01
#